data_AF-A0A8J6GSP4-F1
#
_entry.id   AF-A0A8J6GSP4-F1
#
_cell.length_a   1.000
_cell.length_b   1.000
_cell.length_c   1.000
_cell.angle_alpha   90.00
_cell.angle_beta   90.00
_cell.angle_gamma   90.00
#
_symmetry.space_group_name_H-M   'P 1'
#
loop_
_entity.id
_entity.type
_entity.pdbx_description
1 polymer ?
#
loop_
_entity_poly.entity_id
_entity_poly.type
_entity_poly.pdbx_seq_one_letter_code
_entity_poly.pdbx_strand_id
1 'polypeptide(L)'
;MPEFLAIASWRFLILLAFQVGVTTGALQPWRCAPCTAEKLGLCPPVPASCPEISRPAGCGCCPTCALPLGAACGVATARCAQGLSCRALPGEPRPLHALTRGQGACVPEPAVPATRTLSSTERKDEEAKTAVAPEDEVPESPEMTEEQLLESFHMMAPSSEDRPILWNAISTYNSIRARQSADLKKWKEPCQRELYKVLERLAAAQQKAGDEIYKFYLPNCNKNGFYHSKQCETSLDGEAGLCWCVYPWSGKKIPGSLEIRGDPNCHQYFNVHN
;
A
#
# COMPACT_ATOMS: atom_id res chain seq x y z
N MET A 1 35.87 1.79 67.71
CA MET A 1 36.31 2.46 66.48
C MET A 1 35.66 1.74 65.30
N PRO A 2 34.54 2.26 64.77
CA PRO A 2 33.95 1.82 63.50
C PRO A 2 34.65 2.55 62.34
N GLU A 3 34.26 2.31 61.08
CA GLU A 3 34.60 3.08 59.84
C GLU A 3 35.36 2.31 58.73
N PHE A 4 35.02 1.07 58.35
CA PHE A 4 35.54 0.53 57.06
C PHE A 4 34.60 -0.39 56.27
N LEU A 5 33.29 -0.39 56.56
CA LEU A 5 32.33 -1.27 55.87
C LEU A 5 31.13 -0.56 55.21
N ALA A 6 31.28 0.74 54.90
CA ALA A 6 30.23 1.53 54.23
C ALA A 6 30.57 1.94 52.78
N ILE A 7 31.69 1.47 52.21
CA ILE A 7 32.19 1.95 50.90
C ILE A 7 31.97 0.93 49.77
N ALA A 8 31.74 -0.35 50.09
CA ALA A 8 31.54 -1.41 49.08
C ALA A 8 30.09 -1.50 48.54
N SER A 9 29.11 -0.92 49.24
CA SER A 9 27.68 -0.99 48.84
C SER A 9 27.30 0.09 47.82
N TRP A 10 27.99 1.22 47.78
CA TRP A 10 27.66 2.31 46.85
C TRP A 10 28.09 1.99 45.40
N ARG A 11 29.20 1.27 45.20
CA ARG A 11 29.70 0.96 43.84
C ARG A 11 28.86 -0.06 43.08
N PHE A 12 28.06 -0.88 43.77
CA PHE A 12 27.15 -1.82 43.12
C PHE A 12 25.81 -1.17 42.72
N LEU A 13 25.41 -0.06 43.34
CA LEU A 13 24.20 0.67 42.98
C LEU A 13 24.40 1.66 41.80
N ILE A 14 25.64 2.06 41.50
CA ILE A 14 25.94 2.90 40.33
C ILE A 14 25.95 2.09 39.01
N LEU A 15 26.16 0.77 39.05
CA LEU A 15 26.21 -0.07 37.84
C LEU A 15 24.82 -0.47 37.28
N LEU A 16 23.72 -0.18 37.98
CA LEU A 16 22.35 -0.47 37.52
C LEU A 16 21.60 0.76 36.95
N ALA A 17 22.29 1.87 36.72
CA ALA A 17 21.74 3.06 36.07
C ALA A 17 22.23 3.26 34.63
N PHE A 18 22.75 2.21 33.97
CA PHE A 18 22.82 2.20 32.51
C PHE A 18 21.39 2.09 31.97
N GLN A 19 20.81 3.25 31.77
CA GLN A 19 19.53 3.45 31.12
C GLN A 19 19.52 2.63 29.83
N VAL A 20 18.72 1.57 29.81
CA VAL A 20 18.21 1.00 28.58
C VAL A 20 17.33 2.08 27.98
N GLY A 21 17.95 2.96 27.20
CA GLY A 21 17.23 3.77 26.23
C GLY A 21 16.66 2.79 25.22
N VAL A 22 15.45 2.29 25.50
CA VAL A 22 14.62 1.66 24.48
C VAL A 22 14.34 2.77 23.49
N THR A 23 15.16 2.86 22.44
CA THR A 23 14.75 3.52 21.22
C THR A 23 13.63 2.66 20.68
N THR A 24 12.40 2.98 21.10
CA THR A 24 11.22 2.62 20.33
C THR A 24 11.48 3.20 18.95
N GLY A 25 11.89 2.33 18.02
CA GLY A 25 12.00 2.64 16.62
C GLY A 25 10.60 2.92 16.10
N ALA A 26 10.04 4.07 16.43
CA ALA A 26 8.93 4.62 15.70
C ALA A 26 9.41 4.73 14.27
N LEU A 27 8.84 3.92 13.38
CA LEU A 27 9.05 4.01 11.94
C LEU A 27 8.92 5.48 11.56
N GLN A 28 10.05 6.11 11.28
CA GLN A 28 10.10 7.51 10.88
C GLN A 28 9.21 7.64 9.64
N PRO A 29 8.29 8.63 9.60
CA PRO A 29 7.48 8.85 8.41
C PRO A 29 8.38 8.97 7.19
N TRP A 30 8.04 8.27 6.11
CA TRP A 30 8.76 8.38 4.84
C TRP A 30 8.70 9.83 4.38
N ARG A 31 9.84 10.51 4.39
CA ARG A 31 9.98 11.93 4.00
C ARG A 31 10.87 12.03 2.78
N CYS A 32 10.63 13.04 1.96
CA CYS A 32 11.56 13.40 0.89
C CYS A 32 12.91 13.80 1.50
N ALA A 33 13.99 13.44 0.80
CA ALA A 33 15.32 13.92 1.15
C ALA A 33 15.37 15.46 1.04
N PRO A 34 16.11 16.15 1.93
CA PRO A 34 16.25 17.59 1.88
C PRO A 34 16.98 18.02 0.59
N CYS A 35 16.57 19.15 0.03
CA CYS A 35 17.21 19.72 -1.14
C CYS A 35 18.48 20.50 -0.74
N THR A 36 19.60 20.16 -1.36
CA THR A 36 20.88 20.86 -1.21
C THR A 36 20.90 22.17 -2.01
N ALA A 37 21.63 23.18 -1.54
CA ALA A 37 21.79 24.46 -2.25
C ALA A 37 22.35 24.30 -3.68
N GLU A 38 23.28 23.35 -3.88
CA GLU A 38 23.83 23.01 -5.20
C GLU A 38 22.73 22.58 -6.18
N LYS A 39 21.91 21.61 -5.80
CA LYS A 39 20.77 21.13 -6.60
C LYS A 39 19.73 22.21 -6.88
N LEU A 40 19.52 23.17 -5.96
CA LEU A 40 18.63 24.30 -6.16
C LEU A 40 19.21 25.32 -7.16
N GLY A 41 20.54 25.53 -7.15
CA GLY A 41 21.23 26.41 -8.09
C GLY A 41 21.18 25.94 -9.55
N LEU A 42 20.91 24.64 -9.78
CA LEU A 42 20.76 24.05 -11.11
C LEU A 42 19.33 24.09 -11.66
N CYS A 43 18.37 24.63 -10.90
CA CYS A 43 16.98 24.64 -11.33
C CYS A 43 16.72 25.65 -12.46
N PRO A 44 15.88 25.29 -13.45
CA PRO A 44 15.49 26.23 -14.49
C PRO A 44 14.71 27.42 -13.88
N PRO A 45 14.84 28.62 -14.47
CA PRO A 45 14.08 29.78 -14.00
C PRO A 45 12.59 29.55 -14.21
N VAL A 46 11.78 29.88 -13.20
CA VAL A 46 10.32 29.88 -13.33
C VAL A 46 9.92 31.08 -14.21
N PRO A 47 9.00 30.93 -15.17
CA PRO A 47 8.57 32.02 -16.02
C PRO A 47 8.08 33.22 -15.20
N ALA A 48 8.45 34.43 -15.62
CA ALA A 48 8.02 35.68 -14.96
C ALA A 48 6.50 35.88 -14.97
N SER A 49 5.78 35.24 -15.88
CA SER A 49 4.33 35.23 -15.96
C SER A 49 3.65 34.32 -14.94
N CYS A 50 4.42 33.65 -14.08
CA CYS A 50 3.86 32.75 -13.09
C CYS A 50 3.22 33.50 -11.93
N PRO A 51 1.89 33.37 -11.71
CA PRO A 51 1.21 34.09 -10.63
C PRO A 51 1.59 33.58 -9.24
N GLU A 52 1.86 32.27 -9.11
CA GLU A 52 2.20 31.64 -7.84
C GLU A 52 3.22 30.53 -8.04
N ILE A 53 4.32 30.60 -7.27
CA ILE A 53 5.37 29.58 -7.29
C ILE A 53 5.03 28.50 -6.27
N SER A 54 5.00 27.24 -6.71
CA SER A 54 4.74 26.08 -5.87
C SER A 54 5.91 25.11 -5.83
N ARG A 55 5.89 24.24 -4.82
CA ARG A 55 6.80 23.10 -4.74
C ARG A 55 6.50 22.11 -5.87
N PRO A 56 7.50 21.37 -6.35
CA PRO A 56 7.26 20.36 -7.37
C PRO A 56 6.37 19.21 -6.86
N ALA A 57 5.89 18.39 -7.79
CA ALA A 57 5.32 17.10 -7.47
C ALA A 57 6.36 16.15 -6.85
N GLY A 58 5.91 15.32 -5.92
CA GLY A 58 6.76 14.34 -5.24
C GLY A 58 7.94 14.97 -4.51
N CYS A 59 9.14 14.42 -4.74
CA CYS A 59 10.40 14.82 -4.08
C CYS A 59 11.36 15.59 -5.00
N GLY A 60 10.83 16.27 -6.03
CA GLY A 60 11.64 17.23 -6.80
C GLY A 60 12.14 18.39 -5.93
N CYS A 61 13.20 19.06 -6.37
CA CYS A 61 13.72 20.25 -5.68
C CYS A 61 13.41 21.57 -6.40
N CYS A 62 13.13 21.51 -7.70
CA CYS A 62 12.95 22.72 -8.50
C CYS A 62 11.53 23.26 -8.37
N PRO A 63 11.37 24.57 -8.10
CA PRO A 63 10.05 25.19 -8.03
C PRO A 63 9.36 25.15 -9.40
N THR A 64 8.04 25.06 -9.38
CA THR A 64 7.20 25.05 -10.59
C THR A 64 6.08 26.07 -10.43
N CYS A 65 5.51 26.52 -11.55
CA CYS A 65 4.34 27.38 -11.47
C CYS A 65 3.11 26.59 -10.99
N ALA A 66 2.33 27.16 -10.09
CA ALA A 66 1.11 26.54 -9.59
C ALA A 66 0.00 26.53 -10.65
N LEU A 67 -0.83 25.49 -10.65
CA LEU A 67 -1.95 25.35 -11.56
C LEU A 67 -3.18 26.15 -11.07
N PRO A 68 -3.83 26.92 -11.97
CA PRO A 68 -5.01 27.70 -11.61
C PRO A 68 -6.26 26.83 -11.42
N LEU A 69 -7.34 27.44 -10.92
CA LEU A 69 -8.66 26.82 -10.79
C LEU A 69 -9.12 26.20 -12.12
N GLY A 70 -9.60 24.96 -12.06
CA GLY A 70 -10.10 24.19 -13.21
C GLY A 70 -9.04 23.58 -14.11
N ALA A 71 -7.75 23.88 -13.92
CA ALA A 71 -6.69 23.28 -14.72
C ALA A 71 -6.55 21.78 -14.47
N ALA A 72 -6.19 21.04 -15.53
CA ALA A 72 -5.95 19.61 -15.46
C ALA A 72 -4.75 19.30 -14.55
N CYS A 73 -4.92 18.36 -13.62
CA CYS A 73 -3.93 18.04 -12.59
C CYS A 73 -3.87 16.55 -12.25
N GLY A 74 -2.79 16.13 -11.60
CA GLY A 74 -2.59 14.75 -11.15
C GLY A 74 -1.36 14.58 -10.26
N VAL A 75 -1.00 13.32 -9.99
CA VAL A 75 0.07 12.95 -9.06
C VAL A 75 1.45 13.47 -9.50
N ALA A 76 1.68 13.51 -10.81
CA ALA A 76 2.95 13.93 -11.42
C ALA A 76 2.91 15.32 -12.08
N THR A 77 1.77 16.02 -12.03
CA THR A 77 1.65 17.37 -12.59
C THR A 77 2.15 18.43 -11.62
N ALA A 78 2.29 19.68 -12.06
CA ALA A 78 2.46 20.80 -11.12
C ALA A 78 1.30 20.82 -10.09
N ARG A 79 1.59 21.35 -8.89
CA ARG A 79 0.59 21.46 -7.82
C ARG A 79 -0.39 22.58 -8.12
N CYS A 80 -1.62 22.43 -7.62
CA CYS A 80 -2.60 23.52 -7.65
C CYS A 80 -2.15 24.71 -6.81
N ALA A 81 -2.63 25.90 -7.17
CA ALA A 81 -2.44 27.14 -6.43
C ALA A 81 -3.02 27.06 -5.01
N GLN A 82 -2.64 28.01 -4.15
CA GLN A 82 -3.06 28.05 -2.76
C GLN A 82 -4.60 28.05 -2.63
N GLY A 83 -5.11 27.23 -1.71
CA GLY A 83 -6.55 27.05 -1.50
C GLY A 83 -7.26 26.14 -2.51
N LEU A 84 -6.50 25.54 -3.44
CA LEU A 84 -6.99 24.56 -4.39
C LEU A 84 -6.37 23.17 -4.12
N SER A 85 -7.15 22.13 -4.37
CA SER A 85 -6.72 20.73 -4.28
C SER A 85 -7.00 20.00 -5.59
N CYS A 86 -6.07 19.12 -5.98
CA CYS A 86 -6.25 18.32 -7.18
C CYS A 86 -7.19 17.14 -6.91
N ARG A 87 -8.34 17.12 -7.57
CA ARG A 87 -9.36 16.08 -7.38
C ARG A 87 -9.77 15.45 -8.70
N ALA A 88 -10.17 14.18 -8.67
CA ALA A 88 -10.80 13.56 -9.82
C ALA A 88 -12.14 14.26 -10.12
N LEU A 89 -12.54 14.26 -11.39
CA LEU A 89 -13.83 14.83 -11.79
C LEU A 89 -15.00 14.03 -11.19
N PRO A 90 -16.12 14.69 -10.86
CA PRO A 90 -17.32 13.99 -10.38
C PRO A 90 -17.79 12.94 -11.39
N GLY A 91 -18.12 11.74 -10.91
CA GLY A 91 -18.57 10.63 -11.75
C GLY A 91 -17.45 9.86 -12.47
N GLU A 92 -16.18 10.18 -12.24
CA GLU A 92 -15.05 9.42 -12.79
C GLU A 92 -15.04 7.98 -12.25
N PRO A 93 -15.16 6.94 -13.11
CA PRO A 93 -15.25 5.55 -12.66
C PRO A 93 -13.95 5.03 -12.03
N ARG A 94 -12.78 5.65 -12.30
CA ARG A 94 -11.49 5.26 -11.71
C ARG A 94 -10.69 6.47 -11.20
N PRO A 95 -11.10 7.09 -10.08
CA PRO A 95 -10.54 8.36 -9.61
C PRO A 95 -9.00 8.36 -9.43
N LEU A 96 -8.46 7.31 -8.82
CA LEU A 96 -7.01 7.19 -8.61
C LEU A 96 -6.26 7.04 -9.94
N HIS A 97 -6.80 6.27 -10.88
CA HIS A 97 -6.19 6.11 -12.20
C HIS A 97 -6.19 7.42 -12.98
N ALA A 98 -7.31 8.16 -12.98
CA ALA A 98 -7.41 9.47 -13.61
C ALA A 98 -6.38 10.46 -13.04
N LEU A 99 -6.20 10.50 -11.72
CA LEU A 99 -5.19 11.34 -11.07
C LEU A 99 -3.76 10.93 -11.41
N THR A 100 -3.46 9.64 -11.54
CA THR A 100 -2.13 9.20 -12.02
C THR A 100 -1.84 9.62 -13.47
N ARG A 101 -2.88 9.88 -14.27
CA ARG A 101 -2.78 10.34 -15.66
C ARG A 101 -2.92 11.85 -15.84
N GLY A 102 -3.05 12.63 -14.77
CA GLY A 102 -3.23 14.08 -14.87
C GLY A 102 -4.62 14.53 -15.32
N GLN A 103 -5.64 13.68 -15.15
CA GLN A 103 -7.03 13.93 -15.59
C GLN A 103 -7.93 14.46 -14.47
N GLY A 104 -7.35 14.84 -13.33
CA GLY A 104 -8.07 15.59 -12.30
C GLY A 104 -8.21 17.06 -12.66
N ALA A 105 -8.85 17.83 -11.78
CA ALA A 105 -8.94 19.28 -11.87
C ALA A 105 -8.59 19.94 -10.53
N CYS A 106 -7.96 21.11 -10.60
CA CYS A 106 -7.75 21.96 -9.43
C CYS A 106 -9.09 22.58 -9.00
N VAL A 107 -9.59 22.22 -7.82
CA VAL A 107 -10.87 22.70 -7.28
C VAL A 107 -10.68 23.31 -5.89
N PRO A 108 -11.57 24.20 -5.43
CA PRO A 108 -11.45 24.81 -4.12
C PRO A 108 -11.44 23.75 -3.01
N GLU A 109 -10.56 23.91 -2.03
CA GLU A 109 -10.63 23.08 -0.83
C GLU A 109 -11.93 23.37 -0.07
N PRO A 110 -12.68 22.34 0.37
CA PRO A 110 -13.84 22.55 1.21
C PRO A 110 -13.39 23.23 2.50
N ALA A 111 -14.06 24.32 2.86
CA ALA A 111 -13.76 25.06 4.08
C ALA A 111 -13.93 24.13 5.28
N VAL A 112 -12.83 23.74 5.91
CA VAL A 112 -12.87 23.13 7.24
C VAL A 112 -13.21 24.25 8.21
N PRO A 113 -14.33 24.19 8.97
CA PRO A 113 -14.56 25.16 10.03
C PRO A 113 -13.43 25.02 11.05
N ALA A 114 -12.63 26.08 11.18
CA ALA A 114 -11.58 26.15 12.17
C ALA A 114 -12.23 26.24 13.56
N THR A 115 -12.18 25.15 14.33
CA THR A 115 -12.58 25.18 15.74
C THR A 115 -11.48 24.59 16.61
N ARG A 116 -10.79 25.46 17.34
CA ARG A 116 -10.58 25.44 18.80
C ARG A 116 -9.34 26.24 19.18
N THR A 117 -9.52 27.54 19.35
CA THR A 117 -8.74 28.31 20.33
C THR A 117 -9.70 28.68 21.44
N LEU A 118 -9.39 28.25 22.66
CA LEU A 118 -10.13 28.60 23.86
C LEU A 118 -10.11 30.12 24.06
N SER A 119 -11.29 30.73 24.16
CA SER A 119 -11.50 31.88 25.04
C SER A 119 -12.98 31.98 25.37
N SER A 120 -13.26 31.83 26.66
CA SER A 120 -14.54 32.04 27.34
C SER A 120 -15.02 33.48 27.25
N THR A 121 -16.32 33.67 27.00
CA THR A 121 -17.16 34.68 27.67
C THR A 121 -18.64 34.32 27.53
N GLU A 122 -19.37 34.62 28.60
CA GLU A 122 -20.68 34.08 29.01
C GLU A 122 -21.91 34.81 28.43
N ARG A 123 -23.09 34.24 28.78
CA ARG A 123 -24.48 34.78 28.80
C ARG A 123 -25.27 34.65 27.48
N LYS A 124 -26.55 34.26 27.46
CA LYS A 124 -27.63 34.31 28.47
C LYS A 124 -28.82 33.41 28.01
N ASP A 125 -29.35 32.63 28.95
CA ASP A 125 -30.74 32.26 29.31
C ASP A 125 -31.93 32.29 28.31
N GLU A 126 -32.74 31.21 28.43
CA GLU A 126 -34.22 31.13 28.46
C GLU A 126 -35.02 31.30 27.14
N GLU A 127 -36.13 30.60 26.81
CA GLU A 127 -37.16 29.81 27.52
C GLU A 127 -38.09 29.13 26.46
N ALA A 128 -38.79 28.03 26.84
CA ALA A 128 -40.10 27.55 26.32
C ALA A 128 -40.23 26.99 24.86
N LYS A 129 -41.08 25.99 24.52
CA LYS A 129 -42.06 25.13 25.23
C LYS A 129 -42.69 24.13 24.23
N THR A 130 -42.85 22.88 24.68
CA THR A 130 -43.91 21.87 24.40
C THR A 130 -44.12 21.24 23.00
N ALA A 131 -43.84 19.92 22.98
CA ALA A 131 -44.63 18.74 22.56
C ALA A 131 -45.52 18.74 21.30
N VAL A 132 -45.48 17.62 20.57
CA VAL A 132 -46.53 16.56 20.50
C VAL A 132 -46.12 15.56 19.39
N ALA A 133 -46.06 14.27 19.73
CA ALA A 133 -46.11 13.16 18.78
C ALA A 133 -47.57 12.80 18.50
N PRO A 134 -47.89 12.22 17.33
CA PRO A 134 -48.42 10.86 17.40
C PRO A 134 -47.89 9.91 16.30
N GLU A 135 -47.81 8.65 16.72
CA GLU A 135 -47.70 7.42 15.93
C GLU A 135 -49.00 7.21 15.13
N ASP A 136 -48.94 6.69 13.90
CA ASP A 136 -49.28 5.30 13.55
C ASP A 136 -49.44 5.07 12.03
N GLU A 137 -49.28 3.80 11.66
CA GLU A 137 -49.67 3.11 10.41
C GLU A 137 -48.59 2.75 9.36
N VAL A 138 -48.24 1.46 9.41
CA VAL A 138 -47.59 0.54 8.43
C VAL A 138 -48.75 -0.15 7.64
N PRO A 139 -48.61 -0.85 6.47
CA PRO A 139 -47.45 -1.24 5.62
C PRO A 139 -47.65 -1.01 4.10
N GLU A 140 -46.59 -1.21 3.29
CA GLU A 140 -46.61 -2.13 2.14
C GLU A 140 -45.18 -2.31 1.57
N SER A 141 -44.79 -3.57 1.34
CA SER A 141 -43.53 -3.92 0.67
C SER A 141 -43.68 -3.75 -0.84
N PRO A 142 -42.59 -3.42 -1.56
CA PRO A 142 -42.17 -4.36 -2.58
C PRO A 142 -40.65 -4.56 -2.65
N GLU A 143 -40.27 -5.84 -2.72
CA GLU A 143 -39.23 -6.42 -3.58
C GLU A 143 -37.84 -5.72 -3.60
N MET A 144 -36.93 -6.31 -2.81
CA MET A 144 -35.50 -6.04 -2.79
C MET A 144 -34.86 -6.37 -4.16
N THR A 145 -34.35 -5.36 -4.86
CA THR A 145 -33.61 -5.55 -6.12
C THR A 145 -32.18 -6.01 -5.84
N GLU A 146 -31.61 -6.76 -6.79
CA GLU A 146 -30.25 -7.35 -6.81
C GLU A 146 -29.11 -6.34 -6.51
N GLU A 147 -29.44 -5.05 -6.54
CA GLU A 147 -28.55 -3.91 -6.34
C GLU A 147 -28.30 -3.61 -4.84
N GLN A 148 -29.26 -3.90 -3.95
CA GLN A 148 -29.09 -3.73 -2.50
C GLN A 148 -28.25 -4.82 -1.83
N LEU A 149 -28.10 -5.98 -2.49
CA LEU A 149 -27.24 -7.06 -2.02
C LEU A 149 -25.75 -6.70 -2.18
N LEU A 150 -25.41 -5.93 -3.21
CA LEU A 150 -24.05 -5.46 -3.49
C LEU A 150 -23.60 -4.32 -2.57
N GLU A 151 -24.53 -3.51 -2.05
CA GLU A 151 -24.21 -2.36 -1.20
C GLU A 151 -23.96 -2.71 0.27
N SER A 152 -24.43 -3.88 0.73
CA SER A 152 -24.18 -4.36 2.10
C SER A 152 -22.73 -4.80 2.37
N PHE A 153 -21.88 -4.90 1.33
CA PHE A 153 -20.52 -5.44 1.44
C PHE A 153 -19.43 -4.41 1.75
N HIS A 154 -19.75 -3.14 2.02
CA HIS A 154 -18.73 -2.07 2.17
C HIS A 154 -18.63 -1.43 3.57
N MET A 155 -19.06 -2.14 4.60
CA MET A 155 -18.73 -1.79 5.99
C MET A 155 -18.03 -2.96 6.69
N MET A 156 -16.78 -3.22 6.29
CA MET A 156 -15.82 -3.91 7.16
C MET A 156 -14.54 -3.06 7.24
N ALA A 157 -14.22 -2.69 8.48
CA ALA A 157 -13.00 -2.01 8.91
C ALA A 157 -11.74 -2.81 8.49
N PRO A 158 -10.54 -2.18 8.42
CA PRO A 158 -9.33 -2.87 7.98
C PRO A 158 -8.89 -3.87 9.05
N SER A 159 -9.30 -5.13 8.89
CA SER A 159 -8.69 -6.26 9.58
C SER A 159 -7.33 -6.52 8.96
N SER A 160 -6.33 -6.75 9.80
CA SER A 160 -4.92 -6.97 9.50
C SER A 160 -4.66 -8.29 8.76
N GLU A 161 -5.15 -8.43 7.54
CA GLU A 161 -4.89 -9.62 6.72
C GLU A 161 -4.12 -9.22 5.45
N ASP A 162 -2.80 -9.42 5.44
CA ASP A 162 -1.95 -9.45 4.23
C ASP A 162 -2.25 -10.68 3.32
N ARG A 163 -3.48 -11.19 3.39
CA ARG A 163 -4.03 -12.27 2.55
C ARG A 163 -4.49 -11.88 1.13
N PRO A 164 -4.58 -10.63 0.65
CA PRO A 164 -5.29 -10.36 -0.61
C PRO A 164 -4.54 -10.88 -1.84
N ILE A 165 -3.20 -10.98 -1.84
CA ILE A 165 -2.44 -11.28 -3.06
C ILE A 165 -2.65 -12.73 -3.53
N LEU A 166 -2.55 -13.69 -2.61
CA LEU A 166 -2.77 -15.11 -2.94
C LEU A 166 -4.22 -15.37 -3.36
N TRP A 167 -5.17 -14.83 -2.60
CA TRP A 167 -6.60 -15.05 -2.88
C TRP A 167 -7.03 -14.38 -4.18
N ASN A 168 -6.45 -13.24 -4.54
CA ASN A 168 -6.66 -12.61 -5.85
C ASN A 168 -6.13 -13.49 -7.00
N ALA A 169 -5.00 -14.18 -6.82
CA ALA A 169 -4.47 -15.10 -7.82
C ALA A 169 -5.37 -16.35 -7.99
N ILE A 170 -5.84 -16.91 -6.87
CA ILE A 170 -6.73 -18.08 -6.85
C ILE A 170 -8.12 -17.73 -7.43
N SER A 171 -8.71 -16.59 -7.08
CA SER A 171 -10.00 -16.14 -7.61
C SER A 171 -9.94 -15.89 -9.12
N THR A 172 -8.85 -15.26 -9.58
CA THR A 172 -8.57 -15.07 -11.01
C THR A 172 -8.49 -16.42 -11.73
N TYR A 173 -7.75 -17.39 -11.17
CA TYR A 173 -7.67 -18.75 -11.70
C TYR A 173 -9.04 -19.42 -11.80
N ASN A 174 -9.84 -19.37 -10.72
CA ASN A 174 -11.18 -19.97 -10.69
C ASN A 174 -12.11 -19.33 -11.74
N SER A 175 -12.03 -18.01 -11.94
CA SER A 175 -12.81 -17.31 -12.97
C SER A 175 -12.42 -17.73 -14.39
N ILE A 176 -11.13 -17.96 -14.65
CA ILE A 176 -10.63 -18.46 -15.94
C ILE A 176 -11.09 -19.91 -16.16
N ARG A 177 -11.00 -20.74 -15.12
CA ARG A 177 -11.45 -22.14 -15.15
C ARG A 177 -12.96 -22.26 -15.41
N ALA A 178 -13.76 -21.43 -14.74
CA ALA A 178 -15.23 -21.44 -14.86
C ALA A 178 -15.70 -21.06 -16.27
N ARG A 179 -14.94 -20.24 -16.98
CA ARG A 179 -15.24 -19.86 -18.38
C ARG A 179 -14.95 -20.97 -19.41
N GLN A 180 -14.47 -22.15 -18.99
CA GLN A 180 -14.09 -23.29 -19.84
C GLN A 180 -13.40 -22.86 -21.15
N SER A 181 -12.43 -21.96 -21.07
CA SER A 181 -11.80 -21.44 -22.28
C SER A 181 -10.79 -22.44 -22.84
N ALA A 182 -10.81 -22.60 -24.16
CA ALA A 182 -9.75 -23.26 -24.92
C ALA A 182 -8.34 -22.64 -24.67
N ASP A 183 -8.23 -21.54 -23.93
CA ASP A 183 -6.97 -20.92 -23.49
C ASP A 183 -6.18 -21.78 -22.48
N LEU A 184 -6.81 -22.67 -21.70
CA LEU A 184 -6.02 -23.61 -20.86
C LEU A 184 -5.12 -24.52 -21.71
N LYS A 185 -5.50 -24.78 -22.96
CA LYS A 185 -4.70 -25.53 -23.94
C LYS A 185 -3.64 -24.66 -24.64
N LYS A 186 -3.64 -23.34 -24.44
CA LYS A 186 -2.74 -22.37 -25.08
C LYS A 186 -1.43 -22.14 -24.31
N TRP A 187 -1.36 -22.56 -23.05
CA TRP A 187 -0.17 -22.41 -22.20
C TRP A 187 0.90 -23.43 -22.57
N LYS A 188 1.66 -23.12 -23.63
CA LYS A 188 2.74 -23.98 -24.15
C LYS A 188 3.95 -24.01 -23.22
N GLU A 189 4.17 -22.93 -22.50
CA GLU A 189 5.46 -22.65 -21.87
C GLU A 189 5.57 -23.25 -20.47
N PRO A 190 6.76 -23.74 -20.08
CA PRO A 190 6.90 -24.68 -18.97
C PRO A 190 6.54 -24.07 -17.60
N CYS A 191 6.94 -22.83 -17.34
CA CYS A 191 6.64 -22.16 -16.06
C CYS A 191 5.17 -21.85 -15.93
N GLN A 192 4.56 -21.29 -16.99
CA GLN A 192 3.15 -20.93 -16.94
C GLN A 192 2.25 -22.16 -16.75
N ARG A 193 2.58 -23.28 -17.40
CA ARG A 193 1.88 -24.55 -17.18
C ARG A 193 2.01 -25.06 -15.75
N GLU A 194 3.18 -24.91 -15.12
CA GLU A 194 3.37 -25.28 -13.72
C GLU A 194 2.59 -24.36 -12.78
N LEU A 195 2.63 -23.05 -13.02
CA LEU A 195 1.90 -22.03 -12.26
C LEU A 195 0.40 -22.38 -12.16
N TYR A 196 -0.23 -22.74 -13.28
CA TYR A 196 -1.65 -23.13 -13.27
C TYR A 196 -1.93 -24.41 -12.47
N LYS A 197 -1.04 -25.40 -12.53
CA LYS A 197 -1.17 -26.63 -11.71
C LYS A 197 -1.04 -26.32 -10.22
N VAL A 198 -0.15 -25.41 -9.85
CA VAL A 198 0.01 -24.94 -8.48
C VAL A 198 -1.25 -24.21 -8.01
N LEU A 199 -1.77 -23.28 -8.81
CA LEU A 199 -3.00 -22.55 -8.50
C LEU A 199 -4.20 -23.49 -8.34
N GLU A 200 -4.32 -24.53 -9.17
CA GLU A 200 -5.36 -25.55 -9.04
C GLU A 200 -5.28 -26.29 -7.70
N ARG A 201 -4.06 -26.68 -7.28
CA ARG A 201 -3.83 -27.36 -6.00
C ARG A 201 -4.16 -26.47 -4.81
N LEU A 202 -3.74 -25.20 -4.86
CA LEU A 202 -4.02 -24.23 -3.80
C LEU A 202 -5.51 -23.93 -3.69
N ALA A 203 -6.22 -23.79 -4.82
CA ALA A 203 -7.67 -23.62 -4.85
C ALA A 203 -8.40 -24.84 -4.26
N ALA A 204 -7.93 -26.06 -4.56
CA ALA A 204 -8.50 -27.28 -4.01
C ALA A 204 -8.21 -27.46 -2.51
N ALA A 205 -7.03 -27.05 -2.05
CA ALA A 205 -6.64 -27.10 -0.64
C ALA A 205 -7.50 -26.15 0.20
N GLN A 206 -7.81 -24.95 -0.30
CA GLN A 206 -8.74 -24.01 0.33
C GLN A 206 -10.12 -24.63 0.60
N GLN A 207 -10.66 -25.39 -0.37
CA GLN A 207 -12.00 -25.98 -0.24
C GLN A 207 -12.04 -27.15 0.74
N LYS A 208 -10.89 -27.77 1.02
CA LYS A 208 -10.79 -29.00 1.84
C LYS A 208 -10.28 -28.76 3.24
N ALA A 209 -9.56 -27.68 3.50
CA ALA A 209 -8.91 -27.46 4.77
C ALA A 209 -9.33 -26.12 5.39
N GLY A 210 -9.76 -26.18 6.64
CA GLY A 210 -9.69 -25.03 7.55
C GLY A 210 -8.26 -24.74 8.04
N ASP A 211 -7.25 -25.43 7.47
CA ASP A 211 -5.83 -25.20 7.77
C ASP A 211 -5.27 -24.06 6.92
N GLU A 212 -4.52 -23.21 7.59
CA GLU A 212 -3.96 -22.00 7.04
C GLU A 212 -2.65 -22.33 6.30
N ILE A 213 -2.67 -22.23 4.97
CA ILE A 213 -1.48 -22.41 4.14
C ILE A 213 -0.58 -21.18 4.32
N TYR A 214 0.34 -21.25 5.27
CA TYR A 214 1.26 -20.15 5.57
C TYR A 214 2.48 -20.10 4.65
N LYS A 215 2.88 -21.24 4.08
CA LYS A 215 4.08 -21.40 3.23
C LYS A 215 3.78 -22.29 2.03
N PHE A 216 4.11 -21.80 0.83
CA PHE A 216 3.88 -22.53 -0.42
C PHE A 216 4.78 -21.99 -1.53
N TYR A 217 4.99 -22.79 -2.58
CA TYR A 217 5.73 -22.37 -3.77
C TYR A 217 4.78 -21.85 -4.85
N LEU A 218 5.04 -20.64 -5.37
CA LEU A 218 4.39 -20.08 -6.56
C LEU A 218 5.45 -19.78 -7.63
N PRO A 219 5.46 -20.48 -8.78
CA PRO A 219 6.48 -20.27 -9.81
C PRO A 219 6.51 -18.83 -10.33
N ASN A 220 7.68 -18.19 -10.27
CA ASN A 220 7.91 -16.86 -10.81
C ASN A 220 8.20 -16.96 -12.31
N CYS A 221 7.21 -16.60 -13.13
CA CYS A 221 7.28 -16.68 -14.58
C CYS A 221 7.48 -15.31 -15.23
N ASN A 222 8.25 -15.27 -16.32
CA ASN A 222 8.37 -14.09 -17.16
C ASN A 222 7.18 -13.98 -18.13
N LYS A 223 7.12 -12.87 -18.89
CA LYS A 223 6.06 -12.59 -19.87
C LYS A 223 5.95 -13.63 -20.99
N ASN A 224 7.03 -14.36 -21.25
CA ASN A 224 7.09 -15.40 -22.27
C ASN A 224 6.73 -16.77 -21.69
N GLY A 225 6.29 -16.87 -20.43
CA GLY A 225 5.89 -18.13 -19.80
C GLY A 225 7.04 -19.06 -19.38
N PHE A 226 8.28 -18.56 -19.39
CA PHE A 226 9.48 -19.23 -18.88
C PHE A 226 9.79 -18.79 -17.45
N TYR A 227 10.68 -19.50 -16.75
CA TYR A 227 11.03 -19.19 -15.37
C TYR A 227 11.93 -17.96 -15.31
N HIS A 228 11.71 -17.12 -14.29
CA HIS A 228 12.77 -16.24 -13.81
C HIS A 228 13.87 -17.08 -13.13
N SER A 229 15.12 -16.63 -13.21
CA SER A 229 16.25 -17.37 -12.64
C SER A 229 16.16 -17.50 -11.12
N LYS A 230 15.60 -16.50 -10.43
CA LYS A 230 15.31 -16.55 -8.99
C LYS A 230 13.89 -17.07 -8.74
N GLN A 231 13.79 -18.17 -8.01
CA GLN A 231 12.54 -18.73 -7.50
C GLN A 231 12.55 -18.65 -5.99
N CYS A 232 11.38 -18.44 -5.38
CA CYS A 232 11.25 -18.30 -3.93
C CYS A 232 9.98 -19.01 -3.44
N GLU A 233 10.06 -19.53 -2.23
CA GLU A 233 8.88 -19.86 -1.45
C GLU A 233 8.13 -18.58 -1.08
N THR A 234 6.81 -18.64 -1.07
CA THR A 234 5.93 -17.57 -0.61
C THR A 234 5.57 -17.82 0.85
N SER A 235 5.74 -16.81 1.69
CA SER A 235 5.37 -16.82 3.11
C SER A 235 4.31 -15.76 3.36
N LEU A 236 3.20 -16.13 4.00
CA LEU A 236 2.12 -15.20 4.36
C LEU A 236 2.31 -14.54 5.73
N ASP A 237 3.25 -15.03 6.53
CA ASP A 237 3.62 -14.53 7.87
C ASP A 237 4.69 -13.43 7.84
N GLY A 238 5.06 -12.94 6.64
CA GLY A 238 6.08 -11.92 6.45
C GLY A 238 7.53 -12.42 6.55
N GLU A 239 7.76 -13.71 6.79
CA GLU A 239 9.11 -14.27 6.72
C GLU A 239 9.62 -14.25 5.27
N ALA A 240 10.91 -13.89 5.09
CA ALA A 240 11.55 -14.07 3.80
C ALA A 240 11.59 -15.56 3.45
N GLY A 241 10.89 -15.94 2.38
CA GLY A 241 10.90 -17.32 1.88
C GLY A 241 12.28 -17.77 1.42
N LEU A 242 12.47 -19.09 1.40
CA LEU A 242 13.69 -19.70 0.84
C LEU A 242 13.71 -19.47 -0.66
N CYS A 243 14.82 -18.94 -1.17
CA CYS A 243 15.01 -18.65 -2.59
C CYS A 243 16.17 -19.45 -3.16
N TRP A 244 16.04 -19.86 -4.42
CA TRP A 244 17.02 -20.66 -5.15
C TRP A 244 17.11 -20.23 -6.63
N CYS A 245 18.17 -20.68 -7.30
CA CYS A 245 18.40 -20.38 -8.72
C CYS A 245 18.00 -21.54 -9.63
N VAL A 246 17.32 -21.23 -10.73
CA VAL A 246 16.87 -22.20 -11.74
C VAL A 246 17.28 -21.78 -13.15
N TYR A 247 17.34 -22.75 -14.06
CA TYR A 247 17.48 -22.48 -15.49
C TYR A 247 16.18 -21.94 -16.09
N PRO A 248 16.17 -20.77 -16.77
CA PRO A 248 14.95 -20.14 -17.28
C PRO A 248 14.09 -21.02 -18.18
N TRP A 249 14.71 -21.86 -19.01
CA TRP A 249 14.00 -22.71 -19.96
C TRP A 249 13.35 -23.96 -19.35
N SER A 250 13.80 -24.41 -18.17
CA SER A 250 13.36 -25.70 -17.60
C SER A 250 12.84 -25.63 -16.18
N GLY A 251 13.16 -24.59 -15.41
CA GLY A 251 12.85 -24.49 -13.99
C GLY A 251 13.69 -25.42 -13.11
N LYS A 252 14.63 -26.18 -13.68
CA LYS A 252 15.54 -27.04 -12.91
C LYS A 252 16.53 -26.19 -12.12
N LYS A 253 16.72 -26.53 -10.84
CA LYS A 253 17.70 -25.90 -9.96
C LYS A 253 19.11 -26.00 -10.56
N ILE A 254 19.86 -24.91 -10.49
CA ILE A 254 21.24 -24.86 -10.96
C ILE A 254 22.13 -25.62 -9.97
N PRO A 255 22.93 -26.61 -10.42
CA PRO A 255 23.87 -27.30 -9.54
C PRO A 255 24.84 -26.32 -8.87
N GLY A 256 25.04 -26.47 -7.56
CA GLY A 256 25.91 -25.58 -6.77
C GLY A 256 25.26 -24.26 -6.33
N SER A 257 24.04 -23.94 -6.78
CA SER A 257 23.34 -22.76 -6.26
C SER A 257 22.83 -22.97 -4.84
N LEU A 258 23.10 -21.99 -3.96
CA LEU A 258 22.64 -21.99 -2.58
C LEU A 258 21.13 -21.76 -2.49
N GLU A 259 20.52 -22.33 -1.45
CA GLU A 259 19.17 -21.97 -0.99
C GLU A 259 19.32 -21.06 0.22
N ILE A 260 18.86 -19.83 0.09
CA ILE A 260 18.97 -18.83 1.16
C ILE A 260 17.68 -18.04 1.30
N ARG A 261 17.42 -17.50 2.49
CA ARG A 261 16.35 -16.50 2.66
C ARG A 261 16.84 -15.16 2.08
N GLY A 262 16.15 -14.63 1.08
CA GLY A 262 16.56 -13.38 0.40
C GLY A 262 17.11 -13.62 -1.01
N ASP A 263 18.13 -12.86 -1.44
CA ASP A 263 18.61 -12.90 -2.83
C ASP A 263 19.80 -13.88 -3.05
N PRO A 264 19.61 -15.03 -3.72
CA PRO A 264 20.67 -16.00 -4.02
C PRO A 264 21.65 -15.54 -5.12
N ASN A 265 21.57 -14.30 -5.59
CA ASN A 265 22.48 -13.71 -6.59
C ASN A 265 22.57 -14.51 -7.90
N CYS A 266 21.42 -14.90 -8.46
CA CYS A 266 21.38 -15.82 -9.61
C CYS A 266 22.11 -15.33 -10.86
N HIS A 267 22.39 -14.03 -10.98
CA HIS A 267 23.16 -13.47 -12.10
C HIS A 267 24.57 -14.07 -12.23
N GLN A 268 25.17 -14.52 -11.11
CA GLN A 268 26.51 -15.10 -11.11
C GLN A 268 26.60 -16.39 -11.97
N TYR A 269 25.52 -17.14 -12.09
CA TYR A 269 25.50 -18.40 -12.86
C TYR A 269 25.31 -18.21 -14.37
N PHE A 270 24.98 -16.99 -14.81
CA PHE A 270 24.76 -16.68 -16.23
C PHE A 270 25.82 -15.74 -16.81
N ASN A 271 26.68 -15.16 -15.96
CA ASN A 271 27.73 -14.21 -16.37
C ASN A 271 29.11 -14.87 -16.62
N VAL A 272 29.18 -16.20 -16.76
CA VAL A 272 30.46 -16.92 -17.01
C VAL A 272 30.77 -16.99 -18.51
N HIS A 273 30.63 -15.89 -19.24
CA HIS A 273 31.14 -15.75 -20.61
C HIS A 273 31.72 -14.34 -20.77
N ASN A 274 33.00 -14.21 -20.41
CA ASN A 274 33.98 -13.34 -21.06
C ASN A 274 35.38 -13.83 -20.69
#